data_AF-A0A1Q6JWX4-F1
#
_entry.id   AF-A0A1Q6JWX4-F1
#
_cell.length_a   1.000
_cell.length_b   1.000
_cell.length_c   1.000
_cell.angle_alpha   90.00
_cell.angle_beta   90.00
_cell.angle_gamma   90.00
#
_symmetry.space_group_name_H-M   'P 1'
#
loop_
_entity.id
_entity.type
_entity.pdbx_description
1 polymer ?
#
loop_
_entity_poly.entity_id
_entity_poly.type
_entity_poly.pdbx_seq_one_letter_code
_entity_poly.pdbx_strand_id
1 'polypeptide(L)'
;MKTITIKQPWATLIMQGDKRFEFRNWQTAYRGELLIHEGKSIDKEAIKRLEKYLPKELPLEKILGKVRLVDCIKMSPEFKEELLKENRDIYTKSSFKENYGWQVDNVQVFDEPIEAKGHLSLWEYNIEK
;
A
#
# COMPACT_ATOMS: atom_id res chain seq x y z
N MET A 1 16.43 -5.74 -1.36
CA MET A 1 15.12 -5.72 -2.04
C MET A 1 14.45 -4.41 -1.71
N LYS A 2 13.84 -3.76 -2.71
CA LYS A 2 13.13 -2.50 -2.49
C LYS A 2 11.96 -2.73 -1.55
N THR A 3 11.78 -1.82 -0.61
CA THR A 3 10.71 -1.84 0.38
C THR A 3 10.07 -0.47 0.47
N ILE A 4 8.76 -0.45 0.70
CA ILE A 4 8.03 0.77 0.98
C ILE A 4 7.26 0.62 2.30
N THR A 5 7.34 1.65 3.14
CA THR A 5 6.55 1.73 4.37
C THR A 5 5.21 2.39 4.08
N ILE A 6 4.11 1.66 4.28
CA ILE A 6 2.73 2.07 4.01
C ILE A 6 1.95 2.16 5.33
N LYS A 7 1.13 3.19 5.47
CA LYS A 7 0.32 3.42 6.67
C LYS A 7 -0.82 2.40 6.74
N GLN A 8 -1.12 1.87 7.92
CA GLN A 8 -2.35 1.07 8.10
C GLN A 8 -3.60 1.96 7.96
N PRO A 9 -4.73 1.44 7.40
CA PRO A 9 -4.98 0.07 7.00
C PRO A 9 -4.56 -0.26 5.55
N TRP A 10 -3.96 0.70 4.84
CA TRP A 10 -3.71 0.59 3.40
C TRP A 10 -2.75 -0.53 3.04
N ALA A 11 -1.74 -0.78 3.87
CA ALA A 11 -0.82 -1.90 3.69
C ALA A 11 -1.56 -3.24 3.69
N THR A 12 -2.47 -3.43 4.67
CA THR A 12 -3.28 -4.65 4.77
C THR A 12 -4.20 -4.82 3.56
N LEU A 13 -4.86 -3.75 3.12
CA LEU A 13 -5.73 -3.80 1.93
C LEU A 13 -4.96 -4.12 0.64
N ILE A 14 -3.71 -3.66 0.51
CA ILE A 14 -2.85 -4.06 -0.60
C ILE A 14 -2.52 -5.55 -0.51
N MET A 15 -2.18 -6.04 0.69
CA MET A 15 -1.85 -7.45 0.89
C MET A 15 -3.05 -8.40 0.78
N GLN A 16 -4.27 -7.92 1.01
CA GLN A 16 -5.50 -8.66 0.75
C GLN A 16 -5.90 -8.67 -0.74
N GLY A 17 -5.29 -7.79 -1.57
CA GLY A 17 -5.65 -7.60 -2.97
C GLY A 17 -6.86 -6.67 -3.19
N ASP A 18 -7.47 -6.16 -2.12
CA ASP A 18 -8.60 -5.22 -2.17
C ASP A 18 -8.19 -3.85 -2.74
N LYS A 19 -6.92 -3.47 -2.58
CA LYS A 19 -6.37 -2.19 -3.08
C LYS A 19 -5.16 -2.43 -3.97
N ARG A 20 -5.27 -2.11 -5.26
CA ARG A 20 -4.18 -2.30 -6.25
C ARG A 20 -3.32 -1.05 -6.52
N PHE A 21 -3.57 0.04 -5.81
CA PHE A 21 -2.80 1.29 -5.96
C PHE A 21 -2.36 1.84 -4.61
N GLU A 22 -1.06 2.09 -4.47
CA GLU A 22 -0.50 2.89 -3.38
C GLU A 22 -0.38 4.36 -3.81
N PHE A 23 -0.79 5.30 -2.96
CA PHE A 23 -0.81 6.72 -3.34
C PHE A 23 0.37 7.50 -2.73
N ARG A 24 1.06 8.30 -3.55
CA ARG A 24 2.24 9.07 -3.14
C ARG A 24 2.31 10.44 -3.81
N ASN A 25 2.90 11.40 -3.11
CA ASN A 25 3.16 12.74 -3.66
C ASN A 25 4.33 12.80 -4.65
N TRP A 26 5.07 11.70 -4.80
CA TRP A 26 6.26 11.62 -5.63
C TRP A 26 6.18 10.40 -6.56
N GLN A 27 6.84 10.54 -7.72
CA GLN A 27 6.90 9.49 -8.74
C GLN A 27 8.13 8.61 -8.57
N THR A 28 8.05 7.37 -9.04
CA THR A 28 9.22 6.48 -9.12
C THR A 28 9.35 5.87 -10.51
N ALA A 29 10.60 5.75 -10.98
CA ALA A 29 10.94 4.98 -12.18
C ALA A 29 11.13 3.49 -11.87
N TYR A 30 11.18 3.10 -10.60
CA TYR A 30 11.36 1.70 -10.21
C TYR A 30 10.17 0.84 -10.66
N ARG A 31 10.47 -0.34 -11.18
CA ARG A 31 9.51 -1.40 -11.52
C ARG A 31 10.13 -2.74 -11.13
N GLY A 32 9.34 -3.62 -10.54
CA GLY A 32 9.85 -4.90 -10.01
C GLY A 32 9.31 -5.22 -8.63
N GLU A 33 9.96 -6.17 -7.96
CA GLU A 33 9.56 -6.65 -6.65
C GLU A 33 9.68 -5.55 -5.57
N LEU A 34 8.62 -5.40 -4.80
CA LEU A 34 8.51 -4.40 -3.75
C LEU A 34 7.96 -5.05 -2.49
N LEU A 35 8.73 -4.99 -1.41
CA LEU A 35 8.27 -5.40 -0.09
C LEU A 35 7.32 -4.36 0.48
N ILE A 36 6.22 -4.82 1.07
CA ILE A 36 5.25 -3.98 1.76
C ILE A 36 5.50 -4.07 3.24
N HIS A 37 6.11 -3.01 3.78
CA HIS A 37 6.24 -2.79 5.20
C HIS A 37 5.08 -1.94 5.67
N GLU A 38 4.46 -2.29 6.80
CA GLU A 38 3.51 -1.39 7.42
C GLU A 38 4.16 -0.50 8.48
N GLY A 39 3.77 0.76 8.47
CA GLY A 39 4.32 1.78 9.35
C GLY A 39 3.59 1.85 10.68
N LYS A 40 4.29 2.35 11.70
CA LYS A 40 3.78 2.59 13.06
C LYS A 40 2.50 3.45 13.14
N SER A 41 2.25 4.29 12.13
CA SER A 41 1.09 5.19 12.11
C SER A 41 -0.12 4.53 11.47
N ILE A 42 -1.30 4.81 12.02
CA ILE A 42 -2.59 4.30 11.53
C ILE A 42 -3.50 5.43 11.05
N ASP A 43 -4.29 5.17 10.01
CA ASP A 43 -5.34 6.04 9.53
C ASP A 43 -6.66 5.63 10.18
N LYS A 44 -6.95 6.25 11.34
CA LYS A 44 -8.11 5.92 12.16
C LYS A 44 -9.44 6.11 11.43
N GLU A 45 -9.53 7.12 10.56
CA GLU A 45 -10.73 7.37 9.77
C GLU A 45 -10.93 6.26 8.74
N ALA A 46 -9.86 5.88 8.03
CA ALA A 46 -9.91 4.76 7.09
C ALA A 46 -10.24 3.43 7.79
N ILE A 47 -9.67 3.16 8.96
CA ILE A 47 -9.97 1.94 9.75
C ILE A 47 -11.45 1.86 10.08
N LYS A 48 -12.03 2.93 10.66
CA LYS A 48 -13.46 2.94 11.02
C LYS A 48 -14.37 2.74 9.81
N ARG A 49 -14.00 3.36 8.68
CA ARG A 49 -14.78 3.30 7.45
C ARG A 49 -14.70 1.95 6.74
N LEU A 50 -13.55 1.30 6.83
CA LEU A 50 -13.23 0.05 6.12
C LEU A 50 -13.27 -1.16 7.05
N GLU A 51 -13.82 -1.04 8.25
CA GLU A 51 -13.86 -2.10 9.28
C GLU A 51 -14.32 -3.46 8.72
N LYS A 52 -15.29 -3.47 7.80
CA LYS A 52 -15.78 -4.70 7.15
C LYS A 52 -14.77 -5.43 6.26
N TYR A 53 -13.72 -4.75 5.80
CA TYR A 53 -12.64 -5.32 4.97
C TYR A 53 -11.45 -5.79 5.82
N LEU A 54 -11.33 -5.28 7.05
CA LEU A 54 -10.11 -5.41 7.83
C LEU A 54 -10.18 -6.63 8.77
N PRO A 55 -9.04 -7.30 8.99
CA PRO A 55 -8.93 -8.28 10.07
C PRO A 55 -9.09 -7.61 11.43
N LYS A 56 -9.43 -8.40 12.46
CA LYS A 56 -9.58 -7.92 13.84
C LYS A 56 -8.31 -7.26 14.37
N GLU A 57 -7.15 -7.76 13.96
CA GLU A 57 -5.84 -7.28 14.37
C GLU A 57 -5.05 -6.86 13.14
N LEU A 58 -4.52 -5.63 13.18
CA LEU A 58 -3.64 -5.10 12.15
C LEU A 58 -2.19 -5.23 12.64
N PRO A 59 -1.29 -5.85 11.87
CA PRO A 59 0.12 -5.88 12.20
C PRO A 59 0.69 -4.46 12.27
N LEU A 60 1.66 -4.26 13.18
CA LEU A 60 2.43 -3.02 13.35
C LEU A 60 3.95 -3.26 13.30
N GLU A 61 4.66 -2.41 12.55
CA GLU A 61 6.11 -2.43 12.32
C GLU A 61 6.68 -3.74 11.70
N LYS A 62 5.95 -4.36 10.76
CA LYS A 62 6.33 -5.60 10.06
C LYS A 62 6.26 -5.49 8.54
N ILE A 63 7.09 -6.29 7.86
CA ILE A 63 6.97 -6.58 6.42
C ILE A 63 5.95 -7.70 6.27
N LEU A 64 4.87 -7.42 5.55
CA LEU A 64 3.72 -8.32 5.40
C LEU A 64 3.87 -9.29 4.22
N GLY A 65 4.72 -8.92 3.27
CA GLY A 65 4.90 -9.68 2.04
C GLY A 65 5.49 -8.82 0.94
N LYS A 66 5.36 -9.30 -0.29
CA LYS A 66 5.83 -8.60 -1.49
C LYS A 66 4.74 -8.49 -2.54
N VAL A 67 4.88 -7.45 -3.34
CA VAL A 67 4.09 -7.20 -4.55
C VAL A 67 5.06 -6.90 -5.68
N ARG A 68 4.56 -6.75 -6.90
CA ARG A 68 5.32 -6.18 -8.01
C ARG A 68 4.76 -4.81 -8.36
N LEU A 69 5.62 -3.79 -8.33
CA LEU A 69 5.31 -2.45 -8.79
C LEU A 69 5.38 -2.42 -10.32
N VAL A 70 4.23 -2.26 -10.98
CA VAL A 70 4.10 -2.35 -12.44
C VAL A 70 3.92 -1.00 -13.10
N ASP A 71 3.32 -0.02 -12.41
CA ASP A 71 3.19 1.32 -12.96
C ASP A 71 3.18 2.44 -11.90
N CYS A 72 3.34 3.68 -12.35
CA CYS A 72 3.27 4.90 -11.56
C CYS A 72 2.52 5.95 -12.38
N ILE A 73 1.23 6.09 -12.10
CA ILE A 73 0.27 6.85 -12.90
C ILE A 73 -0.01 8.20 -12.20
N LYS A 74 -0.09 9.29 -12.96
CA LYS A 74 -0.48 10.60 -12.42
C LYS A 74 -1.98 10.61 -12.11
N MET A 75 -2.37 11.16 -10.97
CA MET A 75 -3.76 11.21 -10.49
C MET A 75 -4.59 12.27 -11.24
N SER A 76 -4.93 12.00 -12.51
CA SER A 76 -5.84 12.83 -13.31
C SER A 76 -7.30 12.70 -12.85
N PRO A 77 -8.19 13.65 -13.21
CA PRO A 77 -9.62 13.54 -12.91
C PRO A 77 -10.24 12.25 -13.44
N GLU A 78 -9.91 11.86 -14.66
CA GLU A 78 -10.44 10.66 -15.34
C GLU A 78 -10.04 9.40 -14.57
N PHE A 79 -8.75 9.30 -14.21
CA PHE A 79 -8.25 8.17 -13.44
C PHE A 79 -8.89 8.08 -12.04
N LYS A 80 -9.10 9.23 -11.38
CA LYS A 80 -9.84 9.27 -10.09
C LYS A 80 -11.27 8.75 -10.25
N GLU A 81 -11.94 9.06 -11.35
CA GLU A 81 -13.28 8.55 -11.63
C GLU A 81 -13.30 7.03 -11.88
N GLU A 82 -12.29 6.50 -12.58
CA GLU A 82 -12.14 5.05 -12.77
C GLU A 82 -12.00 4.32 -11.43
N LEU A 83 -11.12 4.79 -10.55
CA LEU A 83 -10.94 4.22 -9.22
C LEU A 83 -12.20 4.32 -8.35
N LEU A 84 -12.94 5.43 -8.45
CA LEU A 84 -14.23 5.56 -7.79
C LEU A 84 -15.24 4.54 -8.31
N LYS A 85 -15.28 4.26 -9.62
CA LYS A 85 -16.18 3.24 -10.18
C LYS A 85 -15.78 1.83 -9.74
N GLU A 86 -14.49 1.57 -9.55
CA GLU A 86 -13.96 0.29 -9.11
C GLU A 86 -14.37 -0.05 -7.67
N ASN A 87 -14.07 0.81 -6.71
CA ASN A 87 -14.47 0.60 -5.32
C ASN A 87 -14.56 1.93 -4.55
N ARG A 88 -15.79 2.41 -4.33
CA ARG A 88 -16.06 3.68 -3.63
C ARG A 88 -15.78 3.65 -2.13
N ASP A 89 -15.65 2.45 -1.54
CA ASP A 89 -15.23 2.33 -0.15
C ASP A 89 -13.72 2.53 -0.06
N ILE A 90 -12.94 1.87 -0.91
CA ILE A 90 -11.46 1.92 -0.83
C ILE A 90 -10.92 3.22 -1.43
N TYR A 91 -11.43 3.60 -2.60
CA TYR A 91 -11.03 4.80 -3.32
C TYR A 91 -12.04 5.91 -3.09
N THR A 92 -11.63 6.92 -2.33
CA THR A 92 -12.47 8.11 -2.08
C THR A 92 -11.76 9.39 -2.42
N LYS A 93 -12.55 10.46 -2.54
CA LYS A 93 -12.05 11.83 -2.68
C LYS A 93 -11.04 12.20 -1.58
N SER A 94 -11.24 11.70 -0.36
CA SER A 94 -10.30 11.88 0.76
C SER A 94 -8.97 11.13 0.59
N SER A 95 -8.94 10.07 -0.22
CA SER A 95 -7.74 9.27 -0.55
C SER A 95 -7.00 9.77 -1.79
N PHE A 96 -7.51 10.79 -2.49
CA PHE A 96 -6.90 11.35 -3.71
C PHE A 96 -6.14 12.66 -3.45
N LYS A 97 -5.55 12.78 -2.26
CA LYS A 97 -4.75 13.96 -1.87
C LYS A 97 -3.39 13.95 -2.57
N GLU A 98 -2.94 12.78 -2.95
CA GLU A 98 -1.66 12.52 -3.56
C GLU A 98 -1.69 12.64 -5.09
N ASN A 99 -0.52 12.91 -5.65
CA ASN A 99 -0.37 13.20 -7.08
C ASN A 99 -0.15 11.96 -7.96
N TYR A 100 0.28 10.83 -7.37
CA TYR A 100 0.63 9.62 -8.11
C TYR A 100 0.03 8.36 -7.48
N GLY A 101 -0.47 7.46 -8.33
CA GLY A 101 -0.89 6.10 -7.98
C GLY A 101 0.12 5.08 -8.49
N TRP A 102 0.76 4.40 -7.55
CA TRP A 102 1.69 3.31 -7.79
C TRP A 102 0.90 2.02 -7.93
N GLN A 103 0.81 1.50 -9.16
CA GLN A 103 0.08 0.28 -9.45
C GLN A 103 0.89 -0.94 -9.02
N VAL A 104 0.28 -1.78 -8.20
CA VAL A 104 0.89 -3.01 -7.72
C VAL A 104 0.07 -4.22 -8.15
N ASP A 105 0.75 -5.31 -8.47
CA ASP A 105 0.15 -6.61 -8.77
C ASP A 105 0.94 -7.76 -8.12
N ASN A 106 0.54 -9.00 -8.40
CA ASN A 106 1.21 -10.22 -7.94
C ASN A 106 1.49 -10.22 -6.43
N VAL A 107 0.44 -10.03 -5.64
CA VAL A 107 0.51 -9.98 -4.18
C VAL A 107 0.90 -11.35 -3.63
N GLN A 108 1.93 -11.38 -2.80
CA GLN A 108 2.43 -12.56 -2.10
C GLN A 108 2.58 -12.22 -0.61
N VAL A 109 1.61 -12.66 0.18
CA VAL A 109 1.63 -12.53 1.63
C VAL A 109 2.63 -13.53 2.21
N PHE A 110 3.44 -13.10 3.17
CA PHE A 110 4.32 -14.01 3.89
C PHE A 110 3.54 -14.73 4.99
N ASP A 111 3.81 -16.04 5.16
CA ASP A 111 3.21 -16.84 6.23
C ASP A 111 3.55 -16.24 7.60
N GLU A 112 4.80 -15.79 7.77
CA GLU A 112 5.28 -15.07 8.95
C GLU A 112 5.76 -13.66 8.56
N PRO A 113 5.08 -12.59 9.05
CA PRO A 113 5.52 -11.23 8.81
C PRO A 113 6.87 -10.93 9.49
N ILE A 114 7.75 -10.24 8.78
CA ILE A 114 9.13 -10.02 9.23
C ILE A 114 9.23 -8.72 10.02
N GLU A 115 9.80 -8.74 11.22
CA GLU A 115 10.02 -7.51 12.00
C GLU A 115 11.05 -6.60 11.32
N ALA A 116 10.67 -5.34 11.09
CA ALA A 116 11.56 -4.36 10.49
C ALA A 116 11.17 -2.94 10.92
N LYS A 117 12.16 -2.06 11.07
CA LYS A 117 11.90 -0.63 11.26
C LYS A 117 11.52 -0.01 9.93
N GLY A 118 10.48 0.82 9.93
CA GLY A 118 10.08 1.57 8.75
C GLY A 118 11.05 2.70 8.44
N HIS A 119 11.19 3.02 7.16
CA HIS A 119 12.02 4.11 6.68
C HIS A 119 11.23 5.00 5.71
N LEU A 120 11.66 6.26 5.59
CA LEU A 120 11.13 7.18 4.58
C LEU A 120 11.60 6.77 3.18
N SER A 121 10.81 7.15 2.17
CA SER A 121 11.08 6.86 0.76
C SER A 121 11.16 5.35 0.46
N LEU A 122 11.60 4.97 -0.75
CA LEU A 122 11.97 3.59 -1.04
C LEU A 122 13.28 3.26 -0.34
N TRP A 123 13.31 2.16 0.39
CA TRP A 123 14.48 1.70 1.13
C TRP A 123 14.84 0.25 0.77
N GLU A 124 16.02 -0.20 1.19
CA GLU A 124 16.50 -1.56 0.92
C GLU A 124 16.39 -2.43 2.16
N TYR A 125 15.78 -3.61 2.00
CA TYR A 125 15.78 -4.67 3.01
C TYR A 125 16.42 -5.94 2.46
N ASN A 126 17.25 -6.61 3.26
CA ASN A 126 17.87 -7.89 2.92
C ASN A 126 17.08 -9.01 3.59
N ILE A 127 16.41 -9.85 2.79
CA ILE A 127 15.62 -10.99 3.28
C ILE A 127 16.52 -12.13 3.79
N GLU A 128 17.78 -12.20 3.36
CA GLU A 128 18.73 -13.27 3.72
C GLU A 128 19.32 -13.17 5.15
N LYS A 129 18.52 -12.77 6.14
CA LYS A 129 18.94 -12.77 7.55
C LYS A 129 18.17 -13.80 8.37
#